data_AF-A0A445LQT5-F1
#
_entry.id   AF-A0A445LQT5-F1
#
_cell.length_a   1.000
_cell.length_b   1.000
_cell.length_c   1.000
_cell.angle_alpha   90.00
_cell.angle_beta   90.00
_cell.angle_gamma   90.00
#
_symmetry.space_group_name_H-M   'P 1'
#
loop_
_entity.id
_entity.type
_entity.pdbx_description
1 polymer ?
#
loop_
_entity_poly.entity_id
_entity_poly.type
_entity_poly.pdbx_seq_one_letter_code
_entity_poly.pdbx_strand_id
1 'polypeptide(L)'
;MSNKKSQTMDEQVSSVSSVSTFVWNLKLEANNPNWEAIKSQVHKALVDYGCFEAIFEKVPLELRKAIFAALQELFDLPLQTKILNVSKKPYHGYVGQANMVPLFESMGIDDANVYENVESMTNIMWPHGNPSFRHVPIKI
;
A
#
# COMPACT_ATOMS: atom_id res chain seq x y z
N MET A 1 42.97 23.25 17.98
CA MET A 1 41.77 23.71 17.26
C MET A 1 41.65 22.88 15.98
N SER A 2 40.79 21.86 15.97
CA SER A 2 40.47 21.09 14.75
C SER A 2 38.96 21.12 14.56
N ASN A 3 38.55 21.68 13.43
CA ASN A 3 37.16 21.81 13.00
C ASN A 3 36.53 20.42 12.79
N LYS A 4 35.50 20.11 13.59
CA LYS A 4 34.53 19.05 13.26
C LYS A 4 33.55 19.64 12.25
N LYS A 5 33.65 19.25 10.98
CA LYS A 5 32.59 19.53 10.00
C LYS A 5 31.34 18.75 10.42
N SER A 6 30.26 19.51 10.63
CA SER A 6 28.90 19.01 10.82
C SER A 6 28.49 18.19 9.60
N GLN A 7 28.23 16.89 9.79
CA GLN A 7 27.55 16.07 8.80
C GLN A 7 26.04 16.22 9.02
N THR A 8 25.37 16.78 8.02
CA THR A 8 23.92 16.92 7.92
C THR A 8 23.27 15.56 7.62
N MET A 9 22.08 15.33 8.18
CA MET A 9 21.30 14.08 8.22
C MET A 9 20.75 13.56 6.88
N ASP A 10 21.23 14.04 5.72
CA ASP A 10 20.68 13.70 4.41
C ASP A 10 21.41 12.55 3.68
N GLU A 11 22.41 11.93 4.30
CA GLU A 11 23.31 10.96 3.63
C GLU A 11 23.07 9.48 3.98
N GLN A 12 21.97 9.11 4.66
CA GLN A 12 21.71 7.72 5.08
C GLN A 12 20.57 6.98 4.35
N VAL A 13 20.04 7.50 3.24
CA VAL A 13 19.01 6.79 2.43
C VAL A 13 19.61 6.03 1.22
N SER A 14 20.91 5.67 1.25
CA SER A 14 21.61 5.13 0.08
C SER A 14 22.07 3.67 0.15
N SER A 15 21.72 2.87 1.17
CA SER A 15 22.30 1.51 1.34
C SER A 15 21.36 0.30 1.32
N VAL A 16 20.11 0.43 0.83
CA VAL A 16 19.32 -0.76 0.44
C VAL A 16 19.22 -0.83 -1.09
N SER A 17 20.37 -0.97 -1.73
CA SER A 17 20.49 -1.07 -3.19
C SER A 17 21.17 -2.39 -3.60
N SER A 18 20.56 -3.52 -3.26
CA SER A 18 20.81 -4.78 -4.00
C SER A 18 19.73 -5.83 -3.73
N VAL A 19 18.49 -5.51 -4.10
CA VAL A 19 17.69 -6.53 -4.79
C VAL A 19 17.83 -6.14 -6.25
N SER A 20 18.16 -7.08 -7.14
CA SER A 20 18.23 -6.82 -8.57
C SER A 20 16.83 -6.48 -9.07
N THR A 21 16.43 -5.22 -8.94
CA THR A 21 15.11 -4.74 -9.31
C THR A 21 15.07 -4.61 -10.83
N PHE A 22 14.60 -5.65 -11.51
CA PHE A 22 14.28 -5.58 -12.94
C PHE A 22 12.98 -4.82 -13.10
N VAL A 23 13.11 -3.49 -13.11
CA VAL A 23 12.01 -2.57 -13.41
C VAL A 23 11.77 -2.60 -14.92
N TRP A 24 10.72 -3.28 -15.36
CA TRP A 24 10.19 -3.10 -16.72
C TRP A 24 8.83 -2.42 -16.64
N ASN A 25 8.68 -1.35 -17.42
CA ASN A 25 7.42 -0.67 -17.64
C ASN A 25 6.46 -1.66 -18.31
N LEU A 26 5.65 -2.32 -17.49
CA LEU A 26 4.55 -3.19 -17.91
C LEU A 26 3.48 -2.29 -18.52
N LYS A 27 3.70 -1.91 -19.77
CA LYS A 27 2.64 -1.36 -20.61
C LYS A 27 1.67 -2.50 -20.90
N LEU A 28 0.77 -2.75 -19.95
CA LEU A 28 -0.33 -3.69 -20.06
C LEU A 28 -1.35 -3.12 -21.05
N GLU A 29 -1.01 -3.20 -22.33
CA GLU A 29 -1.95 -2.97 -23.43
C GLU A 29 -2.57 -4.33 -23.78
N ALA A 30 -3.89 -4.36 -24.02
CA ALA A 30 -4.65 -5.58 -24.25
C ALA A 30 -4.11 -6.45 -25.41
N ASN A 31 -3.26 -5.87 -26.27
CA ASN A 31 -2.59 -6.51 -27.40
C ASN A 31 -1.07 -6.25 -27.38
N ASN A 32 -0.42 -6.29 -26.21
CA ASN A 32 1.03 -6.12 -26.15
C ASN A 32 1.72 -7.28 -26.93
N PRO A 33 2.43 -7.00 -28.03
CA PRO A 33 3.06 -8.05 -28.84
C PRO A 33 4.13 -8.84 -28.08
N ASN A 34 4.60 -8.30 -26.95
CA ASN A 34 5.61 -8.90 -26.08
C ASN A 34 5.01 -9.65 -24.88
N TRP A 35 3.70 -9.94 -24.87
CA TRP A 35 3.03 -10.57 -23.72
C TRP A 35 3.64 -11.91 -23.31
N GLU A 36 4.02 -12.75 -24.28
CA GLU A 36 4.70 -14.02 -23.99
C GLU A 36 6.07 -13.81 -23.31
N ALA A 37 6.83 -12.81 -23.77
CA ALA A 37 8.10 -12.45 -23.16
C ALA A 37 7.91 -11.91 -21.72
N ILE A 38 6.86 -11.12 -21.49
CA ILE A 38 6.50 -10.61 -20.16
C ILE A 38 6.14 -11.76 -19.21
N LYS A 39 5.26 -12.69 -19.64
CA LYS A 39 4.88 -13.85 -18.82
C LYS A 39 6.09 -14.71 -18.45
N SER A 40 6.97 -14.99 -19.43
CA SER A 40 8.20 -15.76 -19.20
C SER A 40 9.10 -15.10 -18.16
N GLN A 41 9.24 -13.76 -18.22
CA GLN A 41 10.03 -13.00 -17.25
C GLN A 41 9.41 -12.98 -15.85
N VAL A 42 8.10 -12.71 -15.73
CA VAL A 42 7.39 -12.75 -14.44
C VAL A 42 7.51 -14.13 -13.81
N HIS A 43 7.32 -15.19 -14.60
CA HIS A 43 7.50 -16.56 -14.14
C HIS A 43 8.93 -16.80 -13.63
N LYS A 44 9.95 -16.40 -14.39
CA LYS A 44 11.35 -16.53 -13.96
C LYS A 44 11.62 -15.77 -12.65
N ALA A 45 11.11 -14.55 -12.50
CA ALA A 45 11.27 -13.77 -11.28
C ALA A 45 10.59 -14.44 -10.07
N LEU A 46 9.40 -15.01 -10.26
CA LEU A 46 8.71 -15.77 -9.22
C LEU A 46 9.47 -17.06 -8.83
N VAL A 47 10.05 -17.77 -9.81
CA VAL A 47 10.83 -19.00 -9.54
C VAL A 47 12.15 -18.68 -8.83
N ASP A 48 12.87 -17.66 -9.29
CA ASP A 48 14.22 -17.36 -8.78
C ASP A 48 14.17 -16.55 -7.46
N TYR A 49 13.19 -15.66 -7.30
CA TYR A 49 13.15 -14.68 -6.20
C TYR A 49 11.85 -14.68 -5.39
N GLY A 50 10.77 -15.30 -5.89
CA GLY A 50 9.45 -15.28 -5.24
C GLY A 50 8.69 -13.95 -5.33
N CYS A 51 9.25 -12.93 -5.98
CA CYS A 51 8.61 -11.62 -6.14
C CYS A 51 9.08 -10.89 -7.41
N PHE A 52 8.35 -9.83 -7.76
CA PHE A 52 8.71 -8.88 -8.80
C PHE A 52 8.09 -7.52 -8.47
N GLU A 53 8.65 -6.44 -9.02
CA GLU A 53 8.05 -5.11 -8.95
C GLU A 53 7.32 -4.82 -10.27
N ALA A 54 6.08 -4.34 -10.18
CA ALA A 54 5.32 -3.88 -11.32
C ALA A 54 5.20 -2.35 -11.30
N ILE A 55 5.71 -1.69 -12.35
CA ILE A 55 5.61 -0.24 -12.49
C ILE A 55 4.42 0.12 -13.37
N PHE A 56 3.56 0.98 -12.84
CA PHE A 56 2.39 1.51 -13.53
C PHE A 56 2.54 3.03 -13.69
N GLU A 57 2.91 3.48 -14.88
CA GLU A 57 3.05 4.92 -15.18
C GLU A 57 1.71 5.69 -15.13
N LYS A 58 0.59 4.97 -15.23
CA LYS A 58 -0.76 5.55 -15.29
C LYS A 58 -1.34 5.92 -13.92
N VAL A 59 -0.65 5.66 -12.81
CA VAL A 59 -1.11 6.04 -11.46
C VAL A 59 -0.59 7.43 -11.12
N PRO A 60 -1.45 8.47 -11.03
CA PRO A 60 -0.99 9.82 -10.76
C PRO A 60 -0.26 9.92 -9.41
N LEU A 61 0.80 10.74 -9.34
CA LEU A 61 1.54 10.96 -8.09
C LEU A 61 0.63 11.52 -6.98
N GLU A 62 -0.28 12.43 -7.34
CA GLU A 62 -1.22 13.03 -6.38
C GLU A 62 -2.19 11.99 -5.80
N LEU A 63 -2.60 10.99 -6.58
CA LEU A 63 -3.39 9.86 -6.08
C LEU A 63 -2.58 9.06 -5.04
N ARG A 64 -1.30 8.79 -5.29
CA ARG A 64 -0.43 8.10 -4.32
C ARG A 64 -0.33 8.88 -3.01
N LYS A 65 -0.08 10.19 -3.07
CA LYS A 65 -0.02 11.05 -1.87
C LYS A 65 -1.34 11.05 -1.11
N ALA A 66 -2.47 11.17 -1.82
CA ALA A 66 -3.80 11.16 -1.21
C ALA A 66 -4.10 9.83 -0.52
N ILE A 67 -3.70 8.69 -1.09
CA ILE A 67 -3.84 7.38 -0.45
C ILE A 67 -3.04 7.33 0.87
N PHE A 68 -1.78 7.77 0.88
CA PHE A 68 -0.98 7.77 2.11
C PHE A 68 -1.55 8.68 3.19
N ALA A 69 -2.04 9.87 2.82
CA ALA A 69 -2.71 10.77 3.75
C ALA A 69 -4.01 10.15 4.32
N ALA A 70 -4.83 9.54 3.47
CA ALA A 70 -6.05 8.86 3.88
C ALA A 70 -5.78 7.65 4.81
N LEU A 71 -4.68 6.92 4.59
CA LEU A 71 -4.25 5.85 5.48
C LEU A 71 -3.78 6.37 6.84
N GLN A 72 -3.09 7.51 6.87
CA GLN A 72 -2.71 8.15 8.12
C GLN A 72 -3.96 8.52 8.95
N GLU A 73 -4.95 9.18 8.32
CA GLU A 73 -6.23 9.49 8.96
C GLU A 73 -6.93 8.23 9.49
N LEU A 74 -6.91 7.12 8.73
CA LEU A 74 -7.51 5.84 9.13
C LEU A 74 -6.87 5.28 10.40
N PHE A 75 -5.54 5.29 10.51
CA PHE A 75 -4.84 4.74 11.67
C PHE A 75 -4.84 5.69 12.88
N ASP A 76 -5.02 6.99 12.67
CA ASP A 76 -5.20 7.99 13.73
C ASP A 76 -6.60 7.94 14.39
N LEU A 77 -7.54 7.17 13.83
CA LEU A 77 -8.85 6.97 14.45
C LEU A 77 -8.74 6.34 15.85
N PRO A 78 -9.67 6.65 16.77
CA PRO A 78 -9.71 6.02 18.09
C PRO A 78 -9.75 4.49 17.99
N LEU A 79 -9.05 3.81 18.90
CA LEU A 79 -9.03 2.35 18.96
C LEU A 79 -10.44 1.76 19.00
N GLN A 80 -11.34 2.38 19.76
CA GLN A 80 -12.74 1.97 19.90
C GLN A 80 -13.49 1.94 18.56
N THR A 81 -13.13 2.81 17.61
CA THR A 81 -13.67 2.79 16.25
C THR A 81 -13.02 1.68 15.44
N LYS A 82 -11.69 1.57 15.51
CA LYS A 82 -10.92 0.60 14.71
C LYS A 82 -11.33 -0.84 15.01
N ILE A 83 -11.54 -1.20 16.29
CA ILE A 83 -11.94 -2.57 16.70
C ILE A 83 -13.33 -2.99 16.20
N LEU A 84 -14.15 -2.05 15.72
CA LEU A 84 -15.46 -2.38 15.13
C LEU A 84 -15.33 -2.95 13.72
N ASN A 85 -14.16 -2.80 13.07
CA ASN A 85 -13.87 -3.49 11.81
C ASN A 85 -13.58 -4.97 12.08
N VAL A 86 -14.63 -5.78 12.11
CA VAL A 86 -14.55 -7.22 12.39
C VAL A 86 -14.71 -8.03 11.12
N SER A 87 -13.98 -9.14 11.03
CA SER A 87 -14.13 -10.12 9.97
C SER A 87 -14.32 -11.52 10.56
N LYS A 88 -15.03 -12.37 9.83
CA LYS A 88 -15.11 -13.81 10.10
C LYS A 88 -13.88 -14.57 9.61
N LYS A 89 -13.09 -13.97 8.70
CA LYS A 89 -11.86 -14.55 8.17
C LYS A 89 -10.72 -14.31 9.19
N PRO A 90 -9.93 -15.34 9.55
CA PRO A 90 -8.78 -15.14 10.42
C PRO A 90 -7.84 -14.07 9.89
N TYR A 91 -7.31 -13.23 10.78
CA TYR A 91 -6.37 -12.15 10.46
C TYR A 91 -6.92 -11.07 9.49
N HIS A 92 -8.24 -10.93 9.38
CA HIS A 92 -8.92 -9.87 8.64
C HIS A 92 -9.66 -8.93 9.59
N GLY A 93 -10.11 -7.78 9.07
CA GLY A 93 -10.61 -6.68 9.90
C GLY A 93 -9.46 -5.97 10.61
N TYR A 94 -9.72 -5.39 11.78
CA TYR A 94 -8.70 -4.79 12.63
C TYR A 94 -7.84 -5.84 13.34
N VAL A 95 -6.54 -5.74 13.16
CA VAL A 95 -5.54 -6.54 13.87
C VAL A 95 -4.53 -5.58 14.47
N GLY A 96 -4.39 -5.61 15.79
CA GLY A 96 -3.46 -4.75 16.53
C GLY A 96 -3.51 -5.07 18.02
N GLN A 97 -2.71 -4.36 18.81
CA GLN A 97 -2.68 -4.50 20.29
C GLN A 97 -2.29 -5.91 20.79
N ALA A 98 -1.66 -6.73 19.95
CA ALA A 98 -1.20 -8.04 20.35
C ALA A 98 0.12 -7.93 21.13
N ASN A 99 0.16 -8.47 22.35
CA ASN A 99 1.37 -8.45 23.20
C ASN A 99 2.61 -9.05 22.52
N MET A 100 2.42 -10.01 21.63
CA MET A 100 3.51 -10.67 20.89
C MET A 100 4.10 -9.80 19.78
N VAL A 101 3.34 -8.82 19.26
CA VAL A 101 3.72 -7.92 18.16
C VAL A 101 3.20 -6.50 18.44
N PRO A 102 3.71 -5.81 19.48
CA PRO A 102 3.12 -4.57 19.99
C PRO A 102 3.20 -3.38 19.02
N LEU A 103 4.06 -3.45 18.01
CA LEU A 103 4.21 -2.41 16.98
C LEU A 103 3.39 -2.68 15.71
N PHE A 104 2.71 -3.83 15.64
CA PHE A 104 1.94 -4.23 14.46
C PHE A 104 0.49 -3.76 14.57
N GLU A 105 0.02 -3.07 13.54
CA GLU A 105 -1.37 -2.70 13.35
C GLU A 105 -1.74 -2.83 11.87
N SER A 106 -2.91 -3.40 11.57
CA SER A 106 -3.42 -3.54 10.21
C SER A 106 -4.95 -3.52 10.18
N MET A 107 -5.52 -3.12 9.04
CA MET A 107 -6.95 -3.24 8.76
C MET A 107 -7.18 -3.85 7.39
N GLY A 108 -8.01 -4.89 7.33
CA GLY A 108 -8.47 -5.52 6.09
C GLY A 108 -9.93 -5.18 5.77
N ILE A 109 -10.25 -5.21 4.48
CA ILE A 109 -11.63 -5.19 3.95
C ILE A 109 -11.84 -6.53 3.23
N ASP A 110 -12.84 -7.29 3.64
CA ASP A 110 -13.19 -8.53 2.97
C ASP A 110 -13.75 -8.23 1.58
N ASP A 111 -13.26 -8.94 0.56
CA ASP A 111 -13.74 -8.86 -0.81
C ASP A 111 -13.85 -7.40 -1.28
N ALA A 112 -12.74 -6.66 -1.16
CA ALA A 112 -12.66 -5.21 -1.40
C ALA A 112 -13.05 -4.77 -2.83
N ASN A 113 -13.23 -5.71 -3.75
CA ASN A 113 -13.81 -5.48 -5.07
C ASN A 113 -15.36 -5.36 -5.04
N VAL A 114 -16.00 -5.66 -3.92
CA VAL A 114 -17.44 -5.50 -3.66
C VAL A 114 -17.66 -4.15 -2.98
N TYR A 115 -18.37 -3.24 -3.65
CA TYR A 115 -18.55 -1.86 -3.20
C TYR A 115 -19.18 -1.77 -1.81
N GLU A 116 -20.17 -2.62 -1.54
CA GLU A 116 -20.91 -2.66 -0.28
C GLU A 116 -20.00 -2.98 0.92
N ASN A 117 -18.97 -3.80 0.73
CA ASN A 117 -18.01 -4.12 1.78
C ASN A 117 -17.10 -2.94 2.11
N VAL A 118 -16.68 -2.19 1.09
CA VAL A 118 -15.90 -0.95 1.25
C VAL A 118 -16.77 0.12 1.93
N GLU A 119 -18.01 0.26 1.52
CA GLU A 119 -18.96 1.21 2.10
C GLU A 119 -19.27 0.88 3.57
N SER A 120 -19.51 -0.39 3.88
CA SER A 120 -19.72 -0.88 5.25
C SER A 120 -18.55 -0.53 6.17
N MET A 121 -17.31 -0.85 5.77
CA MET A 121 -16.11 -0.50 6.54
C MET A 121 -15.99 1.02 6.71
N THR A 122 -16.22 1.78 5.64
CA THR A 122 -16.09 3.25 5.69
C THR A 122 -17.16 3.89 6.59
N ASN A 123 -18.37 3.33 6.65
CA ASN A 123 -19.43 3.78 7.56
C ASN A 123 -19.08 3.50 9.03
N ILE A 124 -18.38 2.40 9.32
CA ILE A 124 -17.87 2.11 10.66
C ILE A 124 -16.81 3.14 11.08
N MET A 125 -15.85 3.43 10.19
CA MET A 125 -14.76 4.36 10.46
C MET A 125 -15.24 5.81 10.59
N TRP A 126 -16.16 6.21 9.72
CA TRP A 126 -16.73 7.56 9.69
C TRP A 126 -18.25 7.50 9.55
N PRO A 127 -18.99 7.35 10.66
CA PRO A 127 -20.47 7.31 10.66
C PRO A 127 -21.11 8.60 10.12
N HIS A 128 -20.41 9.73 10.25
CA HIS A 128 -20.82 11.03 9.72
C HIS A 128 -20.29 11.31 8.30
N GLY A 129 -19.63 10.32 7.68
CA GLY A 129 -19.04 10.42 6.35
C GLY A 129 -17.60 10.94 6.34
N ASN A 130 -16.84 10.49 5.34
CA ASN A 130 -15.52 11.04 4.99
C ASN A 130 -15.40 11.03 3.45
N PRO A 131 -15.81 12.13 2.77
CA PRO A 131 -15.76 12.21 1.32
C PRO A 131 -14.34 12.09 0.76
N SER A 132 -13.33 12.60 1.48
CA SER A 132 -11.93 12.56 1.08
C SER A 132 -11.38 11.12 1.01
N PHE A 133 -11.79 10.28 1.95
CA PHE A 133 -11.43 8.86 1.97
C PHE A 133 -12.21 8.05 0.90
N ARG A 134 -13.52 8.30 0.77
CA ARG A 134 -14.39 7.59 -0.19
C ARG A 134 -14.10 7.92 -1.64
N HIS A 135 -13.76 9.17 -1.90
CA HIS A 135 -13.58 9.70 -3.23
C HIS A 135 -12.24 10.43 -3.26
N VAL A 136 -11.16 9.67 -3.39
CA VAL A 136 -9.93 10.29 -3.85
C VAL A 136 -10.21 10.76 -5.28
N PRO A 137 -10.21 12.08 -5.57
CA PRO A 137 -10.60 12.57 -6.88
C PRO A 137 -9.57 12.12 -7.91
N ILE A 138 -9.97 11.25 -8.83
CA ILE A 138 -9.14 10.80 -9.95
C ILE A 138 -9.77 11.30 -11.24
N LYS A 139 -8.99 12.04 -12.04
CA LYS A 139 -9.22 12.13 -13.49
C LYS A 139 -8.38 11.04 -14.13
N ILE A 140 -9.04 9.96 -14.56
CA ILE A 140 -8.43 8.85 -15.32
C ILE A 140 -8.44 9.22 -16.80
#